data_AF-A0AAJ1SPV2-F1
#
_entry.id   AF-A0AAJ1SPV2-F1
#
_cell.length_a   1.000
_cell.length_b   1.000
_cell.length_c   1.000
_cell.angle_alpha   90.00
_cell.angle_beta   90.00
_cell.angle_gamma   90.00
#
_symmetry.space_group_name_H-M   'P 1'
#
loop_
_entity.id
_entity.type
_entity.pdbx_description
1 polymer ?
#
loop_
_entity_poly.entity_id
_entity_poly.type
_entity_poly.pdbx_seq_one_letter_code
_entity_poly.pdbx_strand_id
1 'polypeptide(L)'
;MHLTQGQAANVLTFVGESPSRLNAGGRGVPQLEKVGTVAQWTMLGLLLLIVTVSSPAGFVLAAGIVGLMFVLRKRRRDRQAWEDATWSGTLKETVRVPGDGIENLAADASPQQVSSYVVPVEPNAAVNQPASSTKGSYLVSLGRAAWPNVEVVGEHAYGKAIKAALRANGALSARRTEGEAEGVGVELVAEPDNPHDANAISVRWRGRVLGYLSREDALRYKQPVRRIIASGLLAATTARIWGYDDGGQLRARVTVALPEPELIVPLNEAPAGLSTLLPWGSGIQVLKEENHFDILFSHVPTEGRGLLLVSLHKEINTLKNGTQRPFVEVRLDGKRVGELSNVTSAHLLPLLEHIEAVGETAVAYAKITGSALAAQLVLQAAKSTEISNDWLSSGPHPAPKLLPLAANYEVPAAYAK
;
A
#
# COMPACT_ATOMS: atom_id res chain seq x y z
N MET A 1 30.74 -10.14 0.55
CA MET A 1 31.93 -10.86 0.03
C MET A 1 33.13 -10.45 0.87
N HIS A 2 33.79 -11.39 1.55
CA HIS A 2 35.00 -11.10 2.34
C HIS A 2 36.24 -11.31 1.47
N LEU A 3 37.08 -10.28 1.33
CA LEU A 3 38.34 -10.36 0.60
C LEU A 3 39.37 -11.16 1.42
N THR A 4 40.15 -11.99 0.74
CA THR A 4 41.23 -12.75 1.40
C THR A 4 42.43 -11.84 1.68
N GLN A 5 43.25 -12.21 2.65
CA GLN A 5 44.37 -11.40 3.16
C GLN A 5 45.39 -11.04 2.06
N GLY A 6 45.55 -11.90 1.04
CA GLY A 6 46.38 -11.61 -0.13
C GLY A 6 45.79 -10.56 -1.08
N GLN A 7 44.46 -10.46 -1.17
CA GLN A 7 43.79 -9.43 -1.99
C GLN A 7 43.87 -8.05 -1.32
N ALA A 8 43.80 -8.00 0.02
CA ALA A 8 43.99 -6.76 0.77
C ALA A 8 45.43 -6.21 0.65
N ALA A 9 46.43 -7.10 0.59
CA ALA A 9 47.84 -6.69 0.46
C ALA A 9 48.13 -5.97 -0.87
N ASN A 10 47.55 -6.46 -1.99
CA ASN A 10 47.72 -5.85 -3.32
C ASN A 10 47.06 -4.46 -3.44
N VAL A 11 45.94 -4.24 -2.74
CA VAL A 11 45.25 -2.93 -2.71
C VAL A 11 46.06 -1.90 -1.93
N LEU A 12 46.72 -2.30 -0.83
CA LEU A 12 47.58 -1.42 -0.04
C LEU A 12 48.86 -1.02 -0.77
N THR A 13 49.41 -1.90 -1.61
CA THR A 13 50.59 -1.57 -2.45
C THR A 13 50.25 -0.53 -3.51
N PHE A 14 49.01 -0.51 -4.01
CA PHE A 14 48.54 0.46 -5.00
C PHE A 14 48.28 1.86 -4.41
N VAL A 15 48.03 1.95 -3.11
CA VAL A 15 47.71 3.21 -2.40
C VAL A 15 48.93 3.80 -1.66
N GLY A 16 50.05 3.08 -1.61
CA GLY A 16 51.31 3.59 -1.06
C GLY A 16 51.38 3.64 0.47
N GLU A 17 50.54 2.91 1.20
CA GLU A 17 50.61 2.82 2.66
C GLU A 17 51.26 1.51 3.15
N SER A 18 52.04 1.60 4.24
CA SER A 18 52.83 0.49 4.76
C SER A 18 52.01 -0.56 5.53
N PRO A 19 52.29 -1.87 5.39
CA PRO A 19 51.54 -2.97 6.03
C PRO A 19 51.56 -3.02 7.57
N SER A 20 52.41 -2.23 8.22
CA SER A 20 52.61 -2.25 9.69
C SER A 20 51.41 -1.72 10.50
N ARG A 21 50.40 -1.12 9.85
CA ARG A 21 49.17 -0.64 10.53
C ARG A 21 48.15 -1.73 10.87
N LEU A 22 48.37 -2.98 10.47
CA LEU A 22 47.44 -4.08 10.75
C LEU A 22 47.54 -4.69 12.15
N ASN A 23 48.56 -4.36 12.95
CA ASN A 23 48.82 -5.02 14.25
C ASN A 23 48.44 -4.18 15.49
N ALA A 24 47.84 -2.99 15.34
CA ALA A 24 47.32 -2.24 16.48
C ALA A 24 45.79 -2.38 16.51
N GLY A 25 45.30 -3.31 17.34
CA GLY A 25 43.86 -3.48 17.57
C GLY A 25 43.21 -2.17 17.99
N GLY A 26 42.27 -1.67 17.19
CA GLY A 26 41.61 -0.39 17.42
C GLY A 26 40.15 -0.45 16.98
N ARG A 27 39.24 -0.55 17.97
CA ARG A 27 37.84 -0.16 17.83
C ARG A 27 37.75 1.34 17.54
N GLY A 28 36.82 1.73 16.67
CA GLY A 28 36.23 3.08 16.61
C GLY A 28 37.02 4.13 15.82
N VAL A 29 36.84 4.17 14.49
CA VAL A 29 37.10 5.38 13.69
C VAL A 29 36.07 5.49 12.53
N PRO A 30 35.21 6.54 12.46
CA PRO A 30 34.13 6.67 11.47
C PRO A 30 34.58 6.88 10.01
N GLN A 31 35.89 7.02 9.76
CA GLN A 31 36.40 7.30 8.41
C GLN A 31 36.59 6.05 7.55
N LEU A 32 36.60 4.84 8.12
CA LEU A 32 36.82 3.59 7.38
C LEU A 32 35.55 3.02 6.72
N GLU A 33 34.34 3.36 7.18
CA GLU A 33 33.09 2.98 6.50
C GLU A 33 32.82 3.79 5.23
N LYS A 34 33.38 5.01 5.12
CA LYS A 34 33.32 5.80 3.89
C LYS A 34 34.16 5.20 2.76
N VAL A 35 35.17 4.39 3.07
CA VAL A 35 36.06 3.80 2.06
C VAL A 35 35.41 2.59 1.37
N GLY A 36 34.56 1.85 2.07
CA GLY A 36 33.82 0.71 1.50
C GLY A 36 32.76 1.14 0.48
N THR A 37 32.05 2.24 0.73
CA THR A 37 31.10 2.82 -0.23
C THR A 37 31.86 3.37 -1.44
N VAL A 38 32.95 4.10 -1.23
CA VAL A 38 33.78 4.63 -2.32
C VAL A 38 34.32 3.50 -3.21
N ALA A 39 34.76 2.37 -2.65
CA ALA A 39 35.23 1.22 -3.42
C ALA A 39 34.13 0.54 -4.27
N GLN A 40 32.88 0.58 -3.80
CA GLN A 40 31.74 0.03 -4.53
C GLN A 40 31.31 0.95 -5.69
N TRP A 41 31.39 2.27 -5.48
CA TRP A 41 31.16 3.28 -6.51
C TRP A 41 32.28 3.33 -7.56
N THR A 42 33.53 3.08 -7.17
CA THR A 42 34.65 2.99 -8.13
C THR A 42 34.57 1.74 -9.00
N MET A 43 34.12 0.60 -8.46
CA MET A 43 33.86 -0.60 -9.28
C MET A 43 32.70 -0.41 -10.26
N LEU A 44 31.62 0.26 -9.84
CA LEU A 44 30.52 0.63 -10.73
C LEU A 44 30.98 1.60 -11.84
N GLY A 45 31.82 2.57 -11.47
CA GLY A 45 32.45 3.50 -12.41
C GLY A 45 33.35 2.80 -13.42
N LEU A 46 34.14 1.81 -13.00
CA LEU A 46 35.00 1.02 -13.88
C LEU A 46 34.20 0.15 -14.85
N LEU A 47 33.08 -0.42 -14.39
CA LEU A 47 32.20 -1.27 -15.19
C LEU A 47 31.43 -0.46 -16.24
N LEU A 48 31.01 0.76 -15.88
CA LEU A 48 30.51 1.77 -16.84
C LEU A 48 31.61 2.18 -17.82
N LEU A 49 32.85 2.36 -17.37
CA LEU A 49 33.98 2.72 -18.23
C LEU A 49 34.26 1.64 -19.29
N ILE A 50 34.17 0.36 -18.93
CA ILE A 50 34.31 -0.78 -19.87
C ILE A 50 33.20 -0.78 -20.93
N VAL A 51 31.94 -0.49 -20.56
CA VAL A 51 30.82 -0.38 -21.51
C VAL A 51 30.98 0.82 -22.46
N THR A 52 31.70 1.85 -22.02
CA THR A 52 31.88 3.09 -22.79
C THR A 52 33.06 3.07 -23.77
N VAL A 53 34.05 2.19 -23.54
CA VAL A 53 35.22 2.04 -24.44
C VAL A 53 34.88 1.21 -25.69
N SER A 54 33.73 0.53 -25.73
CA SER A 54 33.37 -0.36 -26.85
C SER A 54 32.67 0.31 -28.04
N SER A 55 32.11 1.52 -27.88
CA SER A 55 31.61 2.36 -28.99
C SER A 55 31.03 3.69 -28.47
N PRO A 56 31.25 4.83 -29.16
CA PRO A 56 30.63 6.12 -28.82
C PRO A 56 29.10 6.09 -28.74
N ALA A 57 28.45 5.17 -29.46
CA ALA A 57 27.00 4.99 -29.42
C ALA A 57 26.49 4.32 -28.11
N GLY A 58 27.32 3.51 -27.45
CA GLY A 58 26.97 2.81 -26.21
C GLY A 58 26.86 3.74 -25.00
N PHE A 59 27.68 4.79 -24.96
CA PHE A 59 27.68 5.80 -23.89
C PHE A 59 26.36 6.57 -23.86
N VAL A 60 25.91 7.04 -25.03
CA VAL A 60 24.69 7.84 -25.17
C VAL A 60 23.44 7.00 -24.88
N LEU A 61 23.44 5.73 -25.31
CA LEU A 61 22.32 4.82 -25.07
C LEU A 61 22.20 4.44 -23.58
N ALA A 62 23.31 4.08 -22.92
CA ALA A 62 23.30 3.71 -21.51
C ALA A 62 23.00 4.90 -20.58
N ALA A 63 23.59 6.07 -20.86
CA ALA A 63 23.30 7.30 -20.13
C ALA A 63 21.85 7.77 -20.37
N GLY A 64 21.33 7.58 -21.58
CA GLY A 64 19.94 7.86 -21.94
C GLY A 64 18.94 6.97 -21.19
N ILE A 65 19.18 5.66 -21.10
CA ILE A 65 18.30 4.71 -20.41
C ILE A 65 18.32 4.92 -18.89
N VAL A 66 19.52 5.05 -18.30
CA VAL A 66 19.66 5.28 -16.85
C VAL A 66 19.12 6.67 -16.48
N GLY A 67 19.39 7.69 -17.29
CA GLY A 67 18.84 9.03 -17.12
C GLY A 67 17.31 9.04 -17.24
N LEU A 68 16.73 8.36 -18.22
CA LEU A 68 15.29 8.26 -18.40
C LEU A 68 14.62 7.49 -17.26
N MET A 69 15.19 6.37 -16.80
CA MET A 69 14.67 5.63 -15.64
C MET A 69 14.77 6.44 -14.34
N PHE A 70 15.88 7.15 -14.13
CA PHE A 70 16.04 8.01 -12.95
C PHE A 70 15.08 9.21 -13.00
N VAL A 71 14.86 9.81 -14.18
CA VAL A 71 13.90 10.90 -14.37
C VAL A 71 12.47 10.41 -14.23
N LEU A 72 12.08 9.25 -14.76
CA LEU A 72 10.74 8.70 -14.60
C LEU A 72 10.46 8.27 -13.16
N ARG A 73 11.45 7.67 -12.48
CA ARG A 73 11.35 7.28 -11.06
C ARG A 73 11.33 8.50 -10.13
N LYS A 74 12.13 9.53 -10.43
CA LYS A 74 12.15 10.81 -9.70
C LYS A 74 10.87 11.60 -9.96
N ARG A 75 10.40 11.71 -11.20
CA ARG A 75 9.15 12.42 -11.54
C ARG A 75 7.92 11.73 -10.96
N ARG A 76 7.95 10.40 -10.80
CA ARG A 76 6.93 9.64 -10.06
C ARG A 76 6.98 9.93 -8.55
N ARG A 77 8.17 9.91 -7.94
CA ARG A 77 8.37 10.26 -6.51
C ARG A 77 8.03 11.72 -6.20
N ASP A 78 8.47 12.66 -7.03
CA ASP A 78 8.27 14.10 -6.83
C ASP A 78 6.79 14.47 -7.01
N ARG A 79 6.07 13.77 -7.90
CA ARG A 79 4.61 13.93 -8.04
C ARG A 79 3.84 13.34 -6.86
N GLN A 80 4.27 12.19 -6.32
CA GLN A 80 3.69 11.60 -5.11
C GLN A 80 3.96 12.47 -3.87
N ALA A 81 5.17 13.02 -3.73
CA ALA A 81 5.52 13.93 -2.66
C ALA A 81 4.79 15.28 -2.78
N TRP A 82 4.54 15.76 -4.01
CA TRP A 82 3.73 16.96 -4.27
C TRP A 82 2.25 16.74 -3.91
N GLU A 83 1.67 15.57 -4.24
CA GLU A 83 0.29 15.23 -3.89
C GLU A 83 0.08 15.08 -2.37
N ASP A 84 1.02 14.45 -1.65
CA ASP A 84 1.01 14.39 -0.17
C ASP A 84 1.12 15.79 0.47
N ALA A 85 1.74 16.77 -0.22
CA ALA A 85 1.90 18.14 0.27
C ALA A 85 0.77 19.11 -0.13
N THR A 86 -0.04 18.82 -1.17
CA THR A 86 -1.05 19.76 -1.71
C THR A 86 -2.48 19.54 -1.21
N TRP A 87 -2.78 18.45 -0.49
CA TRP A 87 -4.13 18.18 0.02
C TRP A 87 -4.49 18.89 1.33
N SER A 88 -3.63 19.76 1.86
CA SER A 88 -3.99 20.68 2.95
C SER A 88 -4.58 21.99 2.41
N GLY A 89 -5.88 22.00 2.08
CA GLY A 89 -6.65 23.25 2.12
C GLY A 89 -7.63 23.52 0.99
N THR A 90 -8.87 23.74 1.42
CA THR A 90 -9.85 24.69 0.87
C THR A 90 -10.72 24.21 -0.29
N LEU A 91 -11.92 23.73 0.06
CA LEU A 91 -13.12 24.05 -0.70
C LEU A 91 -14.15 24.64 0.27
N LYS A 92 -14.20 25.97 0.30
CA LYS A 92 -15.38 26.72 0.71
C LYS A 92 -16.37 26.61 -0.42
N GLU A 93 -17.49 25.93 -0.22
CA GLU A 93 -18.67 26.20 -1.01
C GLU A 93 -19.91 26.22 -0.11
N THR A 94 -20.53 27.38 -0.13
CA THR A 94 -21.69 27.81 0.64
C THR A 94 -22.96 27.16 0.12
N VAL A 95 -23.70 26.47 1.00
CA VAL A 95 -25.08 26.04 0.70
C VAL A 95 -26.05 26.73 1.66
N ARG A 96 -27.02 27.45 1.07
CA ARG A 96 -28.14 28.12 1.74
C ARG A 96 -29.13 27.10 2.29
N VAL A 97 -29.62 27.35 3.51
CA VAL A 97 -30.76 26.67 4.14
C VAL A 97 -32.03 27.52 3.93
N PRO A 98 -33.15 26.90 3.57
CA PRO A 98 -34.37 26.94 4.40
C PRO A 98 -35.02 25.54 4.47
N GLY A 99 -35.72 25.07 5.51
CA GLY A 99 -36.39 25.65 6.66
C GLY A 99 -37.62 24.77 6.93
N ASP A 100 -37.88 24.43 8.20
CA ASP A 100 -39.08 23.80 8.80
C ASP A 100 -39.52 22.41 8.28
N GLY A 101 -39.96 21.44 9.09
CA GLY A 101 -40.26 21.36 10.51
C GLY A 101 -40.97 20.01 10.79
N ILE A 102 -41.28 19.78 12.06
CA ILE A 102 -42.38 18.92 12.58
C ILE A 102 -42.04 17.46 13.03
N GLU A 103 -42.10 17.35 14.36
CA GLU A 103 -42.73 16.33 15.24
C GLU A 103 -42.17 14.90 15.40
N ASN A 104 -41.52 14.72 16.56
CA ASN A 104 -41.88 13.81 17.66
C ASN A 104 -42.98 12.76 17.40
N LEU A 105 -42.64 11.49 17.63
CA LEU A 105 -43.51 10.53 18.33
C LEU A 105 -42.63 9.49 19.04
N ALA A 106 -42.93 9.29 20.32
CA ALA A 106 -42.25 8.42 21.28
C ALA A 106 -43.00 7.08 21.48
N ALA A 107 -42.36 6.21 22.28
CA ALA A 107 -42.79 4.90 22.80
C ALA A 107 -42.48 3.70 21.86
N ASP A 108 -42.03 2.53 22.31
CA ASP A 108 -42.16 1.88 23.62
C ASP A 108 -41.09 0.77 23.82
N ALA A 109 -40.98 0.26 25.04
CA ALA A 109 -39.80 -0.39 25.62
C ALA A 109 -39.78 -1.94 25.60
N SER A 110 -38.56 -2.50 25.39
CA SER A 110 -37.89 -3.64 26.12
C SER A 110 -38.42 -5.11 25.94
N PRO A 111 -37.76 -6.16 26.54
CA PRO A 111 -36.62 -6.89 25.94
C PRO A 111 -36.73 -8.44 26.06
N GLN A 112 -36.09 -9.22 25.17
CA GLN A 112 -35.86 -10.67 25.38
C GLN A 112 -34.64 -11.11 24.56
N GLN A 113 -33.87 -12.16 24.86
CA GLN A 113 -33.37 -12.78 26.08
C GLN A 113 -32.25 -13.72 25.58
N VAL A 114 -31.16 -13.81 26.35
CA VAL A 114 -29.91 -14.51 26.07
C VAL A 114 -30.11 -16.04 25.92
N SER A 115 -29.42 -16.67 24.95
CA SER A 115 -29.18 -18.12 24.95
C SER A 115 -27.73 -18.44 24.58
N SER A 116 -27.02 -18.97 25.58
CA SER A 116 -25.64 -19.44 25.60
C SER A 116 -25.47 -20.85 25.05
N TYR A 117 -24.43 -21.09 24.25
CA TYR A 117 -23.82 -22.42 24.11
C TYR A 117 -22.29 -22.28 24.03
N VAL A 118 -21.60 -23.12 24.80
CA VAL A 118 -20.14 -23.15 24.99
C VAL A 118 -19.63 -24.57 24.70
N VAL A 119 -18.34 -24.64 24.29
CA VAL A 119 -17.35 -25.75 24.42
C VAL A 119 -17.19 -26.68 23.19
N PRO A 120 -16.00 -27.24 22.81
CA PRO A 120 -14.59 -27.07 23.25
C PRO A 120 -13.55 -26.77 22.12
N VAL A 121 -12.29 -26.53 22.54
CA VAL A 121 -11.05 -26.28 21.77
C VAL A 121 -10.13 -27.53 21.78
N GLU A 122 -9.49 -27.85 20.62
CA GLU A 122 -8.08 -28.31 20.39
C GLU A 122 -7.94 -29.20 19.13
N PRO A 123 -6.73 -29.43 18.53
CA PRO A 123 -5.65 -28.51 18.15
C PRO A 123 -5.15 -28.69 16.67
N ASN A 124 -4.48 -27.67 16.13
CA ASN A 124 -3.57 -27.63 14.95
C ASN A 124 -3.73 -28.67 13.81
N ALA A 125 -4.32 -28.24 12.69
CA ALA A 125 -4.16 -28.88 11.37
C ALA A 125 -4.10 -27.81 10.27
N ALA A 126 -3.29 -28.07 9.23
CA ALA A 126 -3.10 -27.22 8.06
C ALA A 126 -4.44 -26.70 7.50
N VAL A 127 -4.54 -25.40 7.25
CA VAL A 127 -5.78 -24.75 6.80
C VAL A 127 -6.02 -25.06 5.33
N ASN A 128 -6.66 -26.20 5.07
CA ASN A 128 -7.36 -26.49 3.83
C ASN A 128 -8.84 -26.24 4.06
N GLN A 129 -9.42 -25.23 3.39
CA GLN A 129 -10.87 -25.13 3.24
C GLN A 129 -11.27 -24.99 1.78
N PRO A 130 -12.41 -25.60 1.39
CA PRO A 130 -12.82 -25.77 0.01
C PRO A 130 -13.38 -24.48 -0.60
N ALA A 131 -13.22 -24.37 -1.92
CA ALA A 131 -13.75 -23.30 -2.73
C ALA A 131 -15.29 -23.24 -2.67
N SER A 132 -15.83 -22.12 -2.20
CA SER A 132 -16.89 -21.32 -2.85
C SER A 132 -17.59 -20.42 -1.81
N SER A 133 -17.01 -19.25 -1.55
CA SER A 133 -17.72 -18.08 -1.04
C SER A 133 -17.51 -16.95 -2.04
N THR A 134 -18.49 -16.07 -2.22
CA THR A 134 -18.33 -14.81 -2.96
C THR A 134 -17.07 -14.13 -2.44
N LYS A 135 -15.96 -14.17 -3.22
CA LYS A 135 -14.67 -13.67 -2.74
C LYS A 135 -14.83 -12.17 -2.50
N GLY A 136 -14.64 -11.74 -1.25
CA GLY A 136 -14.57 -10.31 -0.95
C GLY A 136 -13.46 -9.66 -1.77
N SER A 137 -13.67 -8.44 -2.23
CA SER A 137 -12.65 -7.67 -2.94
C SER A 137 -11.80 -6.88 -1.95
N TYR A 138 -10.48 -6.91 -2.12
CA TYR A 138 -9.55 -6.00 -1.48
C TYR A 138 -9.12 -4.94 -2.49
N LEU A 139 -9.42 -3.67 -2.21
CA LEU A 139 -9.00 -2.57 -3.07
C LEU A 139 -7.50 -2.30 -2.86
N VAL A 140 -6.69 -2.55 -3.90
CA VAL A 140 -5.24 -2.36 -3.87
C VAL A 140 -4.86 -0.88 -3.80
N SER A 141 -5.63 -0.02 -4.48
CA SER A 141 -5.44 1.43 -4.48
C SER A 141 -6.22 2.09 -3.34
N LEU A 142 -5.86 1.80 -2.09
CA LEU A 142 -6.51 2.34 -0.90
C LEU A 142 -6.39 3.87 -0.84
N GLY A 143 -7.50 4.59 -1.03
CA GLY A 143 -7.64 6.04 -0.81
C GLY A 143 -6.73 6.97 -1.62
N ARG A 144 -5.81 6.42 -2.39
CA ARG A 144 -5.06 7.15 -3.40
C ARG A 144 -5.99 7.42 -4.55
N ALA A 145 -5.82 8.58 -5.16
CA ALA A 145 -6.46 8.85 -6.43
C ALA A 145 -6.10 7.70 -7.37
N ALA A 146 -7.13 7.04 -7.91
CA ALA A 146 -7.08 5.79 -8.64
C ALA A 146 -6.44 5.96 -10.03
N TRP A 147 -5.44 6.85 -10.12
CA TRP A 147 -4.71 7.24 -11.29
C TRP A 147 -3.86 6.07 -11.75
N PRO A 148 -4.12 5.57 -12.95
CA PRO A 148 -3.36 4.47 -13.48
C PRO A 148 -1.92 4.89 -13.77
N ASN A 149 -0.97 4.12 -13.24
CA ASN A 149 0.45 4.46 -13.26
C ASN A 149 1.35 3.28 -13.66
N VAL A 150 0.85 2.05 -13.71
CA VAL A 150 1.64 0.87 -14.14
C VAL A 150 1.08 0.36 -15.46
N GLU A 151 1.94 0.30 -16.48
CA GLU A 151 1.55 -0.21 -17.80
C GLU A 151 1.43 -1.74 -17.76
N VAL A 152 0.39 -2.22 -18.42
CA VAL A 152 0.20 -3.64 -18.70
C VAL A 152 0.97 -3.97 -19.98
N VAL A 153 1.39 -5.23 -20.11
CA VAL A 153 2.08 -5.74 -21.29
C VAL A 153 1.33 -6.95 -21.86
N GLY A 154 1.57 -7.23 -23.14
CA GLY A 154 0.98 -8.38 -23.82
C GLY A 154 -0.47 -8.16 -24.28
N GLU A 155 -0.95 -6.92 -24.30
CA GLU A 155 -2.34 -6.56 -24.64
C GLU A 155 -2.75 -7.01 -26.04
N HIS A 156 -1.77 -7.11 -26.96
CA HIS A 156 -1.98 -7.55 -28.33
C HIS A 156 -2.61 -8.96 -28.43
N ALA A 157 -2.31 -9.84 -27.47
CA ALA A 157 -2.89 -11.19 -27.42
C ALA A 157 -4.36 -11.18 -26.96
N TYR A 158 -4.81 -10.10 -26.31
CA TYR A 158 -6.08 -10.01 -25.60
C TYR A 158 -7.06 -9.00 -26.21
N GLY A 159 -6.87 -8.63 -27.48
CA GLY A 159 -7.67 -7.60 -28.15
C GLY A 159 -9.19 -7.82 -28.09
N LYS A 160 -9.68 -9.07 -28.11
CA LYS A 160 -11.12 -9.37 -27.95
C LYS A 160 -11.66 -8.93 -26.58
N ALA A 161 -10.92 -9.21 -25.51
CA ALA A 161 -11.30 -8.83 -24.15
C ALA A 161 -11.23 -7.31 -23.96
N ILE A 162 -10.19 -6.67 -24.51
CA ILE A 162 -10.02 -5.22 -24.44
C ILE A 162 -11.11 -4.48 -25.22
N LYS A 163 -11.48 -4.93 -26.44
CA LYS A 163 -12.63 -4.38 -27.17
C LYS A 163 -13.92 -4.49 -26.36
N ALA A 164 -14.14 -5.63 -25.70
CA ALA A 164 -15.32 -5.84 -24.88
C ALA A 164 -15.36 -4.87 -23.69
N ALA A 165 -14.23 -4.67 -23.01
CA ALA A 165 -14.11 -3.71 -21.92
C ALA A 165 -14.36 -2.26 -22.41
N LEU A 166 -13.74 -1.84 -23.51
CA LEU A 166 -13.94 -0.50 -24.09
C LEU A 166 -15.38 -0.26 -24.51
N ARG A 167 -16.03 -1.23 -25.17
CA ARG A 167 -17.45 -1.12 -25.57
C ARG A 167 -18.39 -1.07 -24.37
N ALA A 168 -18.15 -1.90 -23.37
CA ALA A 168 -18.97 -1.93 -22.15
C ALA A 168 -18.91 -0.61 -21.36
N ASN A 169 -17.80 0.13 -21.47
CA ASN A 169 -17.62 1.44 -20.86
C ASN A 169 -17.93 2.61 -21.83
N GLY A 170 -18.56 2.34 -22.99
CA GLY A 170 -18.98 3.37 -23.94
C GLY A 170 -17.86 4.05 -24.74
N ALA A 171 -16.61 3.61 -24.58
CA ALA A 171 -15.45 4.18 -25.24
C ALA A 171 -15.38 3.83 -26.73
N LEU A 172 -15.76 2.60 -27.10
CA LEU A 172 -15.84 2.16 -28.49
C LEU A 172 -17.28 1.84 -28.89
N SER A 173 -17.62 2.12 -30.15
CA SER A 173 -18.92 1.79 -30.75
C SER A 173 -18.77 1.52 -32.25
N ALA A 174 -19.83 1.09 -32.93
CA ALA A 174 -19.79 0.91 -34.39
C ALA A 174 -19.40 2.20 -35.16
N ARG A 175 -19.60 3.38 -34.56
CA ARG A 175 -19.25 4.68 -35.13
C ARG A 175 -17.98 5.30 -34.54
N ARG A 176 -17.39 4.68 -33.52
CA ARG A 176 -16.18 5.17 -32.83
C ARG A 176 -15.15 4.06 -32.77
N THR A 177 -14.13 4.20 -33.61
CA THR A 177 -12.99 3.30 -33.72
C THR A 177 -11.88 3.63 -32.73
N GLU A 178 -11.87 4.84 -32.17
CA GLU A 178 -10.97 5.24 -31.08
C GLU A 178 -11.77 5.60 -29.85
N GLY A 179 -11.22 5.28 -28.67
CA GLY A 179 -11.78 5.75 -27.42
C GLY A 179 -10.95 5.36 -26.22
N GLU A 180 -11.36 5.95 -25.11
CA GLU A 180 -10.72 5.77 -23.81
C GLU A 180 -11.77 5.52 -22.74
N ALA A 181 -11.48 4.58 -21.83
CA ALA A 181 -12.26 4.32 -20.64
C ALA A 181 -11.36 4.48 -19.40
N GLU A 182 -11.77 5.34 -18.48
CA GLU A 182 -11.11 5.55 -17.20
C GLU A 182 -11.93 4.92 -16.06
N GLY A 183 -11.27 4.64 -14.92
CA GLY A 183 -11.94 4.09 -13.74
C GLY A 183 -12.47 2.66 -13.92
N VAL A 184 -11.98 1.92 -14.92
CA VAL A 184 -12.46 0.57 -15.20
C VAL A 184 -12.01 -0.38 -14.09
N GLY A 185 -12.95 -0.96 -13.34
CA GLY A 185 -12.64 -1.95 -12.31
C GLY A 185 -12.00 -3.22 -12.91
N VAL A 186 -10.82 -3.57 -12.42
CA VAL A 186 -10.04 -4.75 -12.84
C VAL A 186 -9.52 -5.52 -11.63
N GLU A 187 -9.17 -6.77 -11.86
CA GLU A 187 -8.62 -7.70 -10.88
C GLU A 187 -7.17 -8.05 -11.23
N LEU A 188 -6.32 -8.13 -10.22
CA LEU A 188 -4.96 -8.67 -10.33
C LEU A 188 -4.98 -10.12 -9.88
N VAL A 189 -4.53 -11.04 -10.73
CA VAL A 189 -4.54 -12.47 -10.44
C VAL A 189 -3.14 -13.03 -10.61
N ALA A 190 -2.57 -13.58 -9.53
CA ALA A 190 -1.29 -14.28 -9.58
C ALA A 190 -1.46 -15.66 -10.22
N GLU A 191 -0.55 -16.02 -11.13
CA GLU A 191 -0.58 -17.26 -11.89
C GLU A 191 0.73 -18.04 -11.69
N PRO A 192 0.90 -18.71 -10.53
CA PRO A 192 2.12 -19.46 -10.23
C PRO A 192 2.35 -20.64 -11.19
N ASP A 193 1.29 -21.09 -11.84
CA ASP A 193 1.22 -22.18 -12.82
C ASP A 193 1.48 -21.72 -14.26
N ASN A 194 1.77 -20.44 -14.50
CA ASN A 194 2.06 -19.91 -15.82
C ASN A 194 3.38 -20.49 -16.37
N PRO A 195 3.38 -21.13 -17.57
CA PRO A 195 4.55 -21.83 -18.10
C PRO A 195 5.71 -20.90 -18.49
N HIS A 196 5.48 -19.60 -18.61
CA HIS A 196 6.48 -18.63 -19.07
C HIS A 196 7.12 -17.82 -17.93
N ASP A 197 6.40 -17.62 -16.82
CA ASP A 197 6.87 -16.91 -15.63
C ASP A 197 6.01 -17.29 -14.41
N ALA A 198 6.60 -17.99 -13.45
CA ALA A 198 5.93 -18.38 -12.20
C ALA A 198 5.55 -17.19 -11.31
N ASN A 199 6.00 -15.96 -11.60
CA ASN A 199 5.59 -14.75 -10.89
C ASN A 199 4.51 -13.97 -11.64
N ALA A 200 4.01 -14.46 -12.78
CA ALA A 200 3.07 -13.74 -13.62
C ALA A 200 1.84 -13.25 -12.82
N ILE A 201 1.45 -12.00 -13.08
CA ILE A 201 0.24 -11.39 -12.55
C ILE A 201 -0.56 -10.88 -13.74
N SER A 202 -1.70 -11.50 -14.01
CA SER A 202 -2.61 -11.04 -15.06
C SER A 202 -3.51 -9.92 -14.54
N VAL A 203 -3.83 -9.00 -15.44
CA VAL A 203 -4.84 -7.95 -15.23
C VAL A 203 -6.11 -8.41 -15.93
N ARG A 204 -7.20 -8.54 -15.17
CA ARG A 204 -8.46 -9.10 -15.67
C ARG A 204 -9.62 -8.14 -15.52
N TRP A 205 -10.49 -8.09 -16.52
CA TRP A 205 -11.78 -7.42 -16.45
C TRP A 205 -12.90 -8.45 -16.52
N ARG A 206 -13.67 -8.59 -15.44
CA ARG A 206 -14.74 -9.59 -15.32
C ARG A 206 -14.25 -11.01 -15.68
N GLY A 207 -13.11 -11.40 -15.09
CA GLY A 207 -12.44 -12.68 -15.35
C GLY A 207 -11.71 -12.81 -16.70
N ARG A 208 -11.79 -11.83 -17.61
CA ARG A 208 -11.12 -11.86 -18.91
C ARG A 208 -9.77 -11.16 -18.83
N VAL A 209 -8.69 -11.84 -19.23
CA VAL A 209 -7.34 -11.28 -19.26
C VAL A 209 -7.29 -10.13 -20.27
N LEU A 210 -6.77 -8.98 -19.83
CA LEU A 210 -6.45 -7.81 -20.64
C LEU A 210 -4.95 -7.75 -20.98
N GLY A 211 -4.12 -8.40 -20.16
CA GLY A 211 -2.68 -8.50 -20.30
C GLY A 211 -2.05 -8.86 -18.96
N TYR A 212 -0.75 -8.60 -18.82
CA TYR A 212 0.03 -8.91 -17.62
C TYR A 212 0.77 -7.70 -17.09
N LEU A 213 1.12 -7.70 -15.81
CA LEU A 213 2.20 -6.82 -15.36
C LEU A 213 3.50 -7.23 -16.04
N SER A 214 4.40 -6.26 -16.26
CA SER A 214 5.76 -6.55 -16.73
C SER A 214 6.45 -7.54 -15.78
N ARG A 215 7.44 -8.31 -16.25
CA ARG A 215 8.17 -9.26 -15.37
C ARG A 215 8.79 -8.57 -14.14
N GLU A 216 9.27 -7.34 -14.32
CA GLU A 216 9.83 -6.52 -13.25
C GLU A 216 8.75 -6.14 -12.22
N ASP A 217 7.61 -5.63 -12.68
CA ASP A 217 6.51 -5.26 -11.79
C ASP A 217 5.87 -6.48 -11.13
N ALA A 218 5.72 -7.58 -11.87
CA ALA A 218 5.25 -8.86 -11.34
C ALA A 218 6.12 -9.31 -10.16
N LEU A 219 7.45 -9.19 -10.27
CA LEU A 219 8.38 -9.49 -9.17
C LEU A 219 8.18 -8.58 -7.94
N ARG A 220 7.90 -7.30 -8.16
CA ARG A 220 7.69 -6.30 -7.11
C ARG A 220 6.35 -6.46 -6.40
N TYR A 221 5.30 -6.78 -7.14
CA TYR A 221 3.93 -6.88 -6.64
C TYR A 221 3.52 -8.31 -6.22
N LYS A 222 4.33 -9.33 -6.49
CA LYS A 222 3.98 -10.74 -6.19
C LYS A 222 3.59 -10.95 -4.74
N GLN A 223 4.33 -10.38 -3.79
CA GLN A 223 4.13 -10.67 -2.37
C GLN A 223 2.79 -10.10 -1.87
N PRO A 224 2.49 -8.79 -2.05
CA PRO A 224 1.22 -8.24 -1.59
C PRO A 224 0.02 -8.84 -2.35
N VAL A 225 0.12 -9.05 -3.67
CA VAL A 225 -0.98 -9.64 -4.46
C VAL A 225 -1.25 -11.08 -4.05
N ARG A 226 -0.20 -11.90 -3.85
CA ARG A 226 -0.39 -13.27 -3.39
C ARG A 226 -0.94 -13.35 -1.98
N ARG A 227 -0.53 -12.44 -1.09
CA ARG A 227 -1.10 -12.37 0.27
C ARG A 227 -2.61 -12.15 0.23
N ILE A 228 -3.08 -11.20 -0.58
CA ILE A 228 -4.51 -10.93 -0.76
C ILE A 228 -5.24 -12.19 -1.26
N ILE A 229 -4.73 -12.81 -2.33
CA ILE A 229 -5.35 -13.98 -2.96
C ILE A 229 -5.38 -15.18 -2.01
N ALA A 230 -4.27 -15.45 -1.30
CA ALA A 230 -4.16 -16.52 -0.32
C ALA A 230 -5.08 -16.29 0.89
N SER A 231 -5.39 -15.02 1.20
CA SER A 231 -6.39 -14.65 2.20
C SER A 231 -7.84 -14.86 1.74
N GLY A 232 -8.06 -15.42 0.55
CA GLY A 232 -9.38 -15.67 -0.03
C GLY A 232 -10.03 -14.45 -0.69
N LEU A 233 -9.30 -13.34 -0.84
CA LEU A 233 -9.80 -12.09 -1.40
C LEU A 233 -9.39 -11.92 -2.87
N LEU A 234 -10.13 -11.10 -3.63
CA LEU A 234 -9.74 -10.65 -4.96
C LEU A 234 -9.00 -9.31 -4.85
N ALA A 235 -7.78 -9.24 -5.41
CA ALA A 235 -7.03 -7.98 -5.48
C ALA A 235 -7.63 -7.09 -6.59
N ALA A 236 -8.44 -6.11 -6.20
CA ALA A 236 -9.14 -5.22 -7.12
C ALA A 236 -8.42 -3.87 -7.26
N THR A 237 -8.43 -3.30 -8.46
CA THR A 237 -7.97 -1.94 -8.71
C THR A 237 -8.72 -1.32 -9.90
N THR A 238 -8.37 -0.09 -10.27
CA THR A 238 -8.88 0.57 -11.47
C THR A 238 -7.85 0.55 -12.60
N ALA A 239 -8.35 0.64 -13.82
CA ALA A 239 -7.56 0.76 -15.02
C ALA A 239 -8.03 1.92 -15.89
N ARG A 240 -7.09 2.44 -16.67
CA ARG A 240 -7.31 3.27 -17.84
C ARG A 240 -7.04 2.40 -19.06
N ILE A 241 -7.99 2.35 -19.98
CA ILE A 241 -7.91 1.57 -21.20
C ILE A 241 -8.06 2.55 -22.36
N TRP A 242 -7.03 2.69 -23.17
CA TRP A 242 -7.11 3.37 -24.46
C TRP A 242 -7.06 2.34 -25.58
N GLY A 243 -7.83 2.56 -26.64
CA GLY A 243 -7.79 1.70 -27.81
C GLY A 243 -8.20 2.37 -29.10
N TYR A 244 -7.59 1.91 -30.19
CA TYR A 244 -7.86 2.27 -31.57
C TYR A 244 -8.02 0.99 -32.41
N ASP A 245 -9.19 0.82 -33.02
CA ASP A 245 -9.57 -0.33 -33.85
C ASP A 245 -9.63 0.12 -35.32
N ASP A 246 -8.62 -0.22 -36.12
CA ASP A 246 -8.54 0.15 -37.54
C ASP A 246 -9.35 -0.77 -38.47
N GLY A 247 -10.16 -1.68 -37.90
CA GLY A 247 -10.96 -2.66 -38.62
C GLY A 247 -10.23 -4.00 -38.87
N GLY A 248 -8.90 -4.05 -38.74
CA GLY A 248 -8.10 -5.27 -38.85
C GLY A 248 -7.44 -5.66 -37.53
N GLN A 249 -6.92 -4.70 -36.77
CA GLN A 249 -6.19 -4.91 -35.53
C GLN A 249 -6.54 -3.85 -34.48
N LEU A 250 -6.70 -4.30 -33.23
CA LEU A 250 -6.80 -3.37 -32.11
C LEU A 250 -5.39 -2.98 -31.65
N ARG A 251 -5.10 -1.69 -31.66
CA ARG A 251 -4.01 -1.11 -30.87
C ARG A 251 -4.59 -0.67 -29.54
N ALA A 252 -4.03 -1.14 -28.44
CA ALA A 252 -4.51 -0.79 -27.12
C ALA A 252 -3.36 -0.54 -26.16
N ARG A 253 -3.64 0.26 -25.15
CA ARG A 253 -2.79 0.46 -23.98
C ARG A 253 -3.66 0.33 -22.75
N VAL A 254 -3.26 -0.55 -21.85
CA VAL A 254 -3.90 -0.69 -20.54
C VAL A 254 -2.92 -0.20 -19.48
N THR A 255 -3.39 0.65 -18.58
CA THR A 255 -2.62 1.10 -17.42
C THR A 255 -3.46 0.83 -16.19
N VAL A 256 -2.87 0.32 -15.11
CA VAL A 256 -3.54 0.04 -13.83
C VAL A 256 -3.03 0.97 -12.74
N ALA A 257 -3.91 1.30 -11.80
CA ALA A 257 -3.56 2.06 -10.60
C ALA A 257 -2.94 1.11 -9.57
N LEU A 258 -1.67 1.30 -9.24
CA LEU A 258 -0.99 0.54 -8.19
C LEU A 258 -0.15 1.49 -7.33
N PRO A 259 -0.38 1.54 -6.01
CA PRO A 259 0.55 2.19 -5.11
C PRO A 259 1.86 1.39 -5.05
N GLU A 260 2.86 1.88 -4.32
CA GLU A 260 4.05 1.08 -4.10
C GLU A 260 3.74 -0.20 -3.31
N PRO A 261 4.45 -1.31 -3.57
CA PRO A 261 4.15 -2.62 -3.00
C PRO A 261 4.00 -2.60 -1.47
N GLU A 262 4.87 -1.84 -0.80
CA GLU A 262 4.89 -1.67 0.67
C GLU A 262 3.62 -1.01 1.24
N LEU A 263 2.79 -0.39 0.39
CA LEU A 263 1.61 0.38 0.75
C LEU A 263 0.30 -0.23 0.23
N ILE A 264 0.34 -1.47 -0.26
CA ILE A 264 -0.86 -2.20 -0.70
C ILE A 264 -1.56 -2.89 0.48
N VAL A 265 -0.80 -3.63 1.28
CA VAL A 265 -1.32 -4.44 2.39
C VAL A 265 -0.72 -3.98 3.73
N PRO A 266 -1.50 -3.95 4.82
CA PRO A 266 -0.98 -3.63 6.15
C PRO A 266 0.00 -4.70 6.63
N LEU A 267 1.10 -4.30 7.26
CA LEU A 267 2.13 -5.22 7.75
C LEU A 267 1.67 -6.06 8.93
N ASN A 268 0.75 -5.53 9.75
CA ASN A 268 0.14 -6.22 10.88
C ASN A 268 -1.26 -6.75 10.55
N GLU A 269 -1.81 -7.53 11.46
CA GLU A 269 -3.18 -8.04 11.41
C GLU A 269 -4.17 -6.98 11.89
N ALA A 270 -5.44 -7.14 11.52
CA ALA A 270 -6.49 -6.31 12.08
C ALA A 270 -6.58 -6.51 13.61
N PRO A 271 -6.87 -5.46 14.40
CA PRO A 271 -7.09 -5.59 15.83
C PRO A 271 -8.14 -6.66 16.16
N ALA A 272 -7.93 -7.41 17.24
CA ALA A 272 -8.87 -8.44 17.66
C ALA A 272 -10.21 -7.83 18.11
N GLY A 273 -11.30 -8.53 17.84
CA GLY A 273 -12.67 -8.11 18.20
C GLY A 273 -13.49 -7.62 17.00
N LEU A 274 -14.64 -7.02 17.30
CA LEU A 274 -15.48 -6.36 16.30
C LEU A 274 -14.89 -4.97 16.01
N SER A 275 -14.72 -4.65 14.73
CA SER A 275 -14.01 -3.44 14.32
C SER A 275 -14.69 -2.80 13.12
N THR A 276 -14.76 -1.47 13.14
CA THR A 276 -15.15 -0.64 12.00
C THR A 276 -13.90 0.01 11.41
N LEU A 277 -13.57 -0.32 10.17
CA LEU A 277 -12.54 0.33 9.38
C LEU A 277 -13.06 1.69 8.88
N LEU A 278 -12.43 2.77 9.34
CA LEU A 278 -12.75 4.12 8.93
C LEU A 278 -12.45 4.32 7.44
N PRO A 279 -13.26 5.12 6.71
CA PRO A 279 -12.95 5.48 5.34
C PRO A 279 -11.61 6.18 5.27
N TRP A 280 -10.91 5.95 4.17
CA TRP A 280 -9.67 6.66 3.92
C TRP A 280 -9.94 8.17 3.79
N GLY A 281 -9.11 8.98 4.45
CA GLY A 281 -9.21 10.45 4.39
C GLY A 281 -7.84 11.11 4.32
N SER A 282 -7.80 12.41 4.66
CA SER A 282 -6.54 13.16 4.70
C SER A 282 -5.55 12.56 5.71
N GLY A 283 -4.26 12.68 5.43
CA GLY A 283 -3.20 12.30 6.37
C GLY A 283 -3.29 13.10 7.67
N ILE A 284 -3.31 12.39 8.80
CA ILE A 284 -3.34 12.96 10.15
C ILE A 284 -2.06 12.54 10.87
N GLN A 285 -1.25 13.53 11.27
CA GLN A 285 -0.02 13.28 12.02
C GLN A 285 -0.35 12.76 13.42
N VAL A 286 0.25 11.62 13.79
CA VAL A 286 0.22 11.12 15.17
C VAL A 286 1.33 11.85 15.96
N LEU A 287 1.06 12.15 17.23
CA LEU A 287 1.99 12.84 18.13
C LEU A 287 2.50 11.87 19.19
N LYS A 288 3.62 12.24 19.82
CA LYS A 288 4.28 11.50 20.91
C LYS A 288 4.79 10.12 20.50
N GLU A 289 4.99 9.89 19.22
CA GLU A 289 5.49 8.64 18.63
C GLU A 289 6.89 8.30 19.15
N GLU A 290 7.69 9.33 19.45
CA GLU A 290 9.03 9.22 20.00
C GLU A 290 9.07 8.50 21.36
N ASN A 291 7.99 8.57 22.14
CA ASN A 291 7.87 7.87 23.42
C ASN A 291 7.55 6.38 23.25
N HIS A 292 7.29 5.94 22.02
CA HIS A 292 6.85 4.59 21.67
C HIS A 292 7.70 4.00 20.52
N PHE A 293 8.93 4.51 20.34
CA PHE A 293 9.82 4.07 19.27
C PHE A 293 10.18 2.58 19.39
N ASP A 294 10.27 2.03 20.61
CA ASP A 294 10.51 0.61 20.87
C ASP A 294 9.45 -0.30 20.22
N ILE A 295 8.18 0.11 20.27
CA ILE A 295 7.07 -0.59 19.63
C ILE A 295 7.13 -0.35 18.12
N LEU A 296 7.17 0.91 17.69
CA LEU A 296 7.10 1.30 16.28
C LEU A 296 8.25 0.72 15.44
N PHE A 297 9.48 0.71 15.98
CA PHE A 297 10.67 0.22 15.29
C PHE A 297 10.52 -1.23 14.82
N SER A 298 9.84 -2.07 15.59
CA SER A 298 9.60 -3.49 15.24
C SER A 298 8.72 -3.66 14.00
N HIS A 299 7.97 -2.61 13.61
CA HIS A 299 7.09 -2.60 12.45
C HIS A 299 7.64 -1.79 11.27
N VAL A 300 8.81 -1.18 11.40
CA VAL A 300 9.46 -0.46 10.29
C VAL A 300 10.10 -1.50 9.35
N PRO A 301 9.64 -1.64 8.10
CA PRO A 301 10.24 -2.57 7.16
C PRO A 301 11.61 -2.07 6.69
N THR A 302 12.39 -2.95 6.06
CA THR A 302 13.73 -2.62 5.52
C THR A 302 13.72 -1.49 4.48
N GLU A 303 12.61 -1.33 3.76
CA GLU A 303 12.38 -0.23 2.81
C GLU A 303 12.12 1.13 3.49
N GLY A 304 12.01 1.14 4.83
CA GLY A 304 11.82 2.34 5.65
C GLY A 304 10.39 2.88 5.67
N ARG A 305 9.44 2.27 4.95
CA ARG A 305 8.03 2.68 4.94
C ARG A 305 7.09 1.50 4.75
N GLY A 306 5.90 1.57 5.35
CA GLY A 306 4.89 0.54 5.23
C GLY A 306 3.48 1.02 5.60
N LEU A 307 2.50 0.15 5.38
CA LEU A 307 1.12 0.37 5.79
C LEU A 307 0.83 -0.44 7.06
N LEU A 308 0.03 0.09 7.97
CA LEU A 308 -0.41 -0.57 9.19
C LEU A 308 -1.92 -0.39 9.38
N LEU A 309 -2.52 -1.29 10.16
CA LEU A 309 -3.82 -1.08 10.77
C LEU A 309 -3.62 -0.68 12.23
N VAL A 310 -4.21 0.43 12.64
CA VAL A 310 -4.18 0.91 14.03
C VAL A 310 -5.59 1.06 14.56
N SER A 311 -5.75 0.84 15.86
CA SER A 311 -7.01 1.11 16.55
C SER A 311 -6.99 2.49 17.20
N LEU A 312 -8.15 3.14 17.20
CA LEU A 312 -8.34 4.47 17.74
C LEU A 312 -9.26 4.38 18.97
N HIS A 313 -8.82 4.97 20.08
CA HIS A 313 -9.51 4.88 21.36
C HIS A 313 -9.76 6.28 21.90
N LYS A 314 -10.97 6.52 22.43
CA LYS A 314 -11.26 7.74 23.18
C LYS A 314 -10.66 7.60 24.57
N GLU A 315 -9.81 8.55 24.96
CA GLU A 315 -9.19 8.60 26.29
C GLU A 315 -9.36 9.98 26.89
N ILE A 316 -9.26 10.10 28.23
CA ILE A 316 -9.45 11.37 28.94
C ILE A 316 -8.15 11.80 29.61
N ASN A 317 -7.68 13.00 29.28
CA ASN A 317 -6.56 13.63 29.98
C ASN A 317 -7.09 14.61 31.04
N THR A 318 -6.67 14.45 32.29
CA THR A 318 -7.01 15.38 33.37
C THR A 318 -5.90 16.41 33.53
N LEU A 319 -6.22 17.67 33.20
CA LEU A 319 -5.31 18.80 33.33
C LEU A 319 -5.04 19.13 34.81
N LYS A 320 -3.96 19.87 35.07
CA LYS A 320 -3.57 20.29 36.45
C LYS A 320 -4.66 21.07 37.18
N ASN A 321 -5.57 21.71 36.46
CA ASN A 321 -6.72 22.45 36.98
C ASN A 321 -7.97 21.57 37.18
N GLY A 322 -7.85 20.25 37.04
CA GLY A 322 -8.96 19.29 37.13
C GLY A 322 -9.84 19.19 35.89
N THR A 323 -9.60 20.00 34.85
CA THR A 323 -10.38 19.93 33.61
C THR A 323 -10.08 18.63 32.87
N GLN A 324 -11.12 17.85 32.61
CA GLN A 324 -11.04 16.66 31.77
C GLN A 324 -11.14 17.05 30.30
N ARG A 325 -10.20 16.57 29.48
CA ARG A 325 -10.21 16.78 28.03
C ARG A 325 -10.12 15.43 27.32
N PRO A 326 -11.15 15.03 26.56
CA PRO A 326 -11.07 13.83 25.74
C PRO A 326 -10.08 14.04 24.59
N PHE A 327 -9.35 13.00 24.24
CA PHE A 327 -8.43 12.95 23.11
C PHE A 327 -8.47 11.56 22.48
N VAL A 328 -7.91 11.43 21.28
CA VAL A 328 -7.81 10.14 20.58
C VAL A 328 -6.43 9.55 20.81
N GLU A 329 -6.39 8.39 21.45
CA GLU A 329 -5.20 7.55 21.59
C GLU A 329 -5.09 6.58 20.41
N VAL A 330 -3.88 6.42 19.87
CA VAL A 330 -3.59 5.50 18.77
C VAL A 330 -2.88 4.27 19.33
N ARG A 331 -3.42 3.08 19.03
CA ARG A 331 -2.85 1.80 19.47
C ARG A 331 -2.50 0.90 18.27
N LEU A 332 -1.29 0.34 18.30
CA LEU A 332 -0.80 -0.68 17.38
C LEU A 332 -0.69 -2.01 18.15
N ASP A 333 -1.35 -3.05 17.65
CA ASP A 333 -1.40 -4.38 18.28
C ASP A 333 -1.76 -4.31 19.78
N GLY A 334 -2.71 -3.44 20.12
CA GLY A 334 -3.19 -3.21 21.48
C GLY A 334 -2.31 -2.31 22.36
N LYS A 335 -1.12 -1.90 21.90
CA LYS A 335 -0.20 -1.03 22.64
C LYS A 335 -0.29 0.41 22.17
N ARG A 336 -0.25 1.36 23.09
CA ARG A 336 -0.21 2.80 22.77
C ARG A 336 1.04 3.12 21.96
N VAL A 337 0.86 3.81 20.83
CA VAL A 337 1.95 4.28 19.95
C VAL A 337 1.91 5.78 19.69
N GLY A 338 0.93 6.48 20.26
CA GLY A 338 0.84 7.93 20.18
C GLY A 338 -0.57 8.42 20.46
N GLU A 339 -0.79 9.69 20.16
CA GLU A 339 -2.09 10.36 20.30
C GLU A 339 -2.29 11.40 19.20
N LEU A 340 -3.54 11.77 18.94
CA LEU A 340 -3.84 12.86 18.02
C LEU A 340 -3.83 14.21 18.75
N SER A 341 -3.57 15.29 18.00
CA SER A 341 -3.69 16.65 18.54
C SER A 341 -5.09 16.92 19.09
N ASN A 342 -5.24 17.90 19.99
CA ASN A 342 -6.55 18.29 20.52
C ASN A 342 -7.53 18.69 19.39
N VAL A 343 -7.04 19.39 18.36
CA VAL A 343 -7.86 19.85 17.23
C VAL A 343 -8.33 18.64 16.41
N THR A 344 -7.41 17.76 16.04
CA THR A 344 -7.76 16.59 15.22
C THR A 344 -8.61 15.59 15.98
N SER A 345 -8.36 15.40 17.28
CA SER A 345 -9.18 14.56 18.15
C SER A 345 -10.64 15.00 18.15
N ALA A 346 -10.91 16.30 18.27
CA ALA A 346 -12.28 16.84 18.25
C ALA A 346 -13.05 16.49 16.96
N HIS A 347 -12.36 16.32 15.83
CA HIS A 347 -12.97 15.94 14.55
C HIS A 347 -13.26 14.44 14.42
N LEU A 348 -12.66 13.58 15.25
CA LEU A 348 -12.84 12.12 15.19
C LEU A 348 -13.67 11.57 16.36
N LEU A 349 -13.68 12.26 17.51
CA LEU A 349 -14.40 11.81 18.71
C LEU A 349 -15.88 11.47 18.47
N PRO A 350 -16.68 12.28 17.74
CA PRO A 350 -18.09 11.94 17.50
C PRO A 350 -18.27 10.61 16.76
N LEU A 351 -17.39 10.35 15.79
CA LEU A 351 -17.39 9.09 15.03
C LEU A 351 -16.96 7.90 15.91
N LEU A 352 -15.93 8.08 16.73
CA LEU A 352 -15.47 7.05 17.66
C LEU A 352 -16.54 6.70 18.69
N GLU A 353 -17.22 7.71 19.25
CA GLU A 353 -18.33 7.52 20.20
C GLU A 353 -19.49 6.77 19.55
N HIS A 354 -19.81 7.06 18.30
CA HIS A 354 -20.84 6.34 17.55
C HIS A 354 -20.47 4.86 17.33
N ILE A 355 -19.22 4.58 16.94
CA ILE A 355 -18.72 3.22 16.70
C ILE A 355 -18.63 2.44 18.02
N GLU A 356 -18.17 3.07 19.10
CA GLU A 356 -18.08 2.47 20.43
C GLU A 356 -19.49 2.15 21.00
N ALA A 357 -20.48 3.00 20.74
CA ALA A 357 -21.86 2.79 21.18
C ALA A 357 -22.50 1.51 20.60
N VAL A 358 -22.05 1.05 19.42
CA VAL A 358 -22.45 -0.22 18.83
C VAL A 358 -21.53 -1.39 19.19
N GLY A 359 -20.57 -1.17 20.11
CA GLY A 359 -19.67 -2.21 20.64
C GLY A 359 -18.51 -2.56 19.72
N GLU A 360 -18.18 -1.69 18.77
CA GLU A 360 -17.09 -1.90 17.82
C GLU A 360 -15.88 -1.01 18.14
N THR A 361 -14.69 -1.44 17.72
CA THR A 361 -13.47 -0.62 17.80
C THR A 361 -13.21 0.09 16.47
N ALA A 362 -12.97 1.40 16.51
CA ALA A 362 -12.56 2.14 15.33
C ALA A 362 -11.14 1.75 14.90
N VAL A 363 -10.98 1.36 13.64
CA VAL A 363 -9.71 0.96 13.03
C VAL A 363 -9.44 1.85 11.82
N ALA A 364 -8.19 2.22 11.59
CA ALA A 364 -7.81 3.00 10.43
C ALA A 364 -6.47 2.54 9.88
N TYR A 365 -6.24 2.85 8.61
CA TYR A 365 -4.92 2.69 8.01
C TYR A 365 -3.96 3.75 8.55
N ALA A 366 -2.70 3.37 8.71
CA ALA A 366 -1.64 4.31 9.03
C ALA A 366 -0.39 4.01 8.18
N LYS A 367 0.24 5.06 7.65
CA LYS A 367 1.53 4.96 6.98
C LYS A 367 2.62 5.08 8.05
N ILE A 368 3.45 4.05 8.21
CA ILE A 368 4.67 4.13 9.02
C ILE A 368 5.83 4.50 8.11
N THR A 369 6.66 5.46 8.55
CA THR A 369 7.94 5.80 7.92
C THR A 369 8.99 5.84 9.01
N GLY A 370 10.10 5.13 8.85
CA GLY A 370 11.10 5.04 9.90
C GLY A 370 12.48 4.62 9.42
N SER A 371 13.41 4.69 10.37
CA SER A 371 14.80 4.28 10.24
C SER A 371 15.26 3.65 11.56
N ALA A 372 16.55 3.34 11.66
CA ALA A 372 17.16 2.89 12.91
C ALA A 372 17.08 3.90 14.07
N LEU A 373 16.75 5.17 13.80
CA LEU A 373 16.82 6.25 14.79
C LEU A 373 15.46 6.83 15.19
N ALA A 374 14.47 6.73 14.31
CA ALA A 374 13.16 7.34 14.52
C ALA A 374 12.11 6.67 13.64
N ALA A 375 10.86 6.69 14.11
CA ALA A 375 9.68 6.25 13.37
C ALA A 375 8.57 7.29 13.51
N GLN A 376 7.83 7.48 12.43
CA GLN A 376 6.71 8.40 12.29
C GLN A 376 5.52 7.62 11.72
N LEU A 377 4.34 7.99 12.16
CA LEU A 377 3.07 7.38 11.84
C LEU A 377 2.07 8.46 11.36
N VAL A 378 1.55 8.28 10.16
CA VAL A 378 0.53 9.16 9.58
C VAL A 378 -0.75 8.36 9.38
N LEU A 379 -1.76 8.66 10.20
CA LEU A 379 -3.08 8.07 10.12
C LEU A 379 -3.80 8.50 8.83
N GLN A 380 -4.57 7.59 8.22
CA GLN A 380 -5.37 7.82 7.02
C GLN A 380 -6.82 7.54 7.37
N ALA A 381 -7.53 8.58 7.79
CA ALA A 381 -8.91 8.48 8.26
C ALA A 381 -9.70 9.72 7.83
N ALA A 382 -10.90 9.50 7.34
CA ALA A 382 -11.87 10.55 7.11
C ALA A 382 -12.35 11.12 8.45
N LYS A 383 -12.43 12.45 8.54
CA LYS A 383 -12.97 13.15 9.71
C LYS A 383 -14.48 12.94 9.80
N SER A 384 -15.10 13.14 10.96
CA SER A 384 -16.55 12.97 11.13
C SER A 384 -17.39 13.79 10.12
N THR A 385 -16.89 14.97 9.71
CA THR A 385 -17.54 15.84 8.72
C THR A 385 -17.40 15.36 7.27
N GLU A 386 -16.51 14.42 7.01
CA GLU A 386 -16.21 13.85 5.69
C GLU A 386 -16.92 12.49 5.50
N ILE A 387 -17.55 11.95 6.56
CA ILE A 387 -18.28 10.68 6.51
C ILE A 387 -19.66 10.89 5.88
N SER A 388 -20.01 10.07 4.89
CA SER A 388 -21.35 10.09 4.28
C SER A 388 -22.37 9.31 5.11
N ASN A 389 -23.64 9.73 5.05
CA ASN A 389 -24.75 9.00 5.66
C ASN A 389 -24.88 7.58 5.11
N ASP A 390 -24.57 7.39 3.82
CA ASP A 390 -24.56 6.08 3.18
C ASP A 390 -23.53 5.16 3.83
N TRP A 391 -22.32 5.67 4.13
CA TRP A 391 -21.31 4.89 4.84
C TRP A 391 -21.79 4.52 6.26
N LEU A 392 -22.35 5.48 7.01
CA LEU A 392 -22.88 5.21 8.36
C LEU A 392 -23.99 4.15 8.35
N SER A 393 -24.82 4.12 7.30
CA SER A 393 -25.98 3.24 7.22
C SER A 393 -25.70 1.87 6.57
N SER A 394 -24.57 1.73 5.86
CA SER A 394 -24.23 0.53 5.06
C SER A 394 -23.33 -0.48 5.78
N GLY A 395 -23.13 -0.33 7.08
CA GLY A 395 -22.32 -1.24 7.88
C GLY A 395 -22.79 -2.71 7.80
N PRO A 396 -21.92 -3.67 8.19
CA PRO A 396 -20.63 -3.48 8.86
C PRO A 396 -19.48 -3.16 7.88
N HIS A 397 -18.48 -2.41 8.37
CA HIS A 397 -17.25 -2.09 7.62
C HIS A 397 -16.03 -2.76 8.25
N PRO A 398 -15.92 -4.10 8.26
CA PRO A 398 -14.83 -4.78 8.93
C PRO A 398 -13.48 -4.48 8.27
N ALA A 399 -12.42 -4.39 9.07
CA ALA A 399 -11.07 -4.38 8.53
C ALA A 399 -10.77 -5.68 7.76
N PRO A 400 -10.00 -5.61 6.66
CA PRO A 400 -9.71 -6.79 5.85
C PRO A 400 -8.93 -7.82 6.66
N LYS A 401 -9.44 -9.06 6.69
CA LYS A 401 -8.76 -10.19 7.29
C LYS A 401 -7.77 -10.77 6.29
N LEU A 402 -6.51 -10.37 6.44
CA LEU A 402 -5.39 -10.90 5.65
C LEU A 402 -4.61 -11.94 6.46
N LEU A 403 -4.04 -12.92 5.78
CA LEU A 403 -3.07 -13.84 6.37
C LEU A 403 -1.90 -13.05 6.98
N PRO A 404 -1.23 -13.59 8.01
CA PRO A 404 -0.02 -12.99 8.58
C PRO A 404 1.08 -12.83 7.53
N LEU A 405 2.02 -11.92 7.81
CA LEU A 405 3.16 -11.70 6.92
C LEU A 405 4.01 -12.98 6.82
N ALA A 406 4.10 -13.54 5.61
CA ALA A 406 4.93 -14.71 5.32
C ALA A 406 5.88 -14.44 4.14
N ALA A 407 6.96 -15.23 4.10
CA ALA A 407 7.93 -15.19 3.00
C ALA A 407 7.31 -15.65 1.67
N ASN A 408 6.39 -16.62 1.73
CA ASN A 408 5.69 -17.15 0.57
C ASN A 408 4.22 -17.39 0.93
N TYR A 409 3.35 -17.29 -0.08
CA TYR A 409 1.95 -17.69 0.03
C TYR A 409 1.65 -18.66 -1.10
N GLU A 410 0.91 -19.71 -0.77
CA GLU A 410 0.31 -20.60 -1.74
C GLU A 410 -0.93 -19.92 -2.32
N VAL A 411 -0.98 -19.83 -3.65
CA VAL A 411 -2.14 -19.30 -4.37
C VAL A 411 -2.60 -20.32 -5.39
N PRO A 412 -3.92 -20.41 -5.66
CA PRO A 412 -4.45 -21.38 -6.62
C PRO A 412 -3.88 -21.18 -8.03
N ALA A 413 -3.78 -22.27 -8.78
CA ALA A 413 -3.53 -22.23 -10.21
C ALA A 413 -4.61 -21.38 -10.90
N ALA A 414 -4.18 -20.46 -11.76
CA ALA A 414 -5.09 -19.49 -12.38
C ALA A 414 -4.75 -19.18 -13.82
N TYR A 415 -3.69 -19.74 -14.39
CA TYR A 415 -3.29 -19.48 -15.77
C TYR A 415 -4.41 -19.85 -16.75
N ALA A 416 -4.76 -18.90 -17.62
CA ALA A 416 -5.74 -19.09 -18.69
C ALA A 416 -5.05 -18.94 -20.05
N LYS A 417 -5.25 -19.91 -20.94
CA LYS A 417 -4.71 -19.92 -22.30
C LYS A 417 -5.39 -18.91 -23.21
#